data_AF-A0A965BGN8-F1
#
_entry.id   AF-A0A965BGN8-F1
#
_cell.length_a   1.000
_cell.length_b   1.000
_cell.length_c   1.000
_cell.angle_alpha   90.00
_cell.angle_beta   90.00
_cell.angle_gamma   90.00
#
_symmetry.space_group_name_H-M   'P 1'
#
loop_
_entity.id
_entity.type
_entity.pdbx_description
1 polymer ?
#
loop_
_entity_poly.entity_id
_entity_poly.type
_entity_poly.pdbx_seq_one_letter_code
_entity_poly.pdbx_strand_id
1 'polypeptide(L)' 'LAALAGATVVGMTGCPEVSLARELGIAYASIALVVNPAAGLSEAEITMDEINKALEVGKSKALKVIEGALKVLALT' A
#
# COMPACT_ATOMS: atom_id res chain seq x y z
N LEU A 1 -0.34 6.08 -18.21
CA LEU A 1 1.03 6.56 -17.94
C LEU A 1 1.75 5.69 -16.91
N ALA A 2 1.25 5.53 -15.68
CA ALA A 2 1.91 4.74 -14.64
C ALA A 2 2.18 3.27 -15.04
N ALA A 3 1.20 2.59 -15.65
CA ALA A 3 1.39 1.23 -16.16
C ALA A 3 2.45 1.13 -17.27
N LEU A 4 2.56 2.14 -18.13
CA LEU A 4 3.61 2.20 -19.17
C LEU A 4 5.00 2.39 -18.55
N ALA A 5 5.09 3.00 -17.37
CA ALA A 5 6.32 3.10 -16.57
C ALA A 5 6.59 1.84 -15.73
N GLY A 6 5.80 0.77 -15.87
CA GLY A 6 5.97 -0.49 -15.15
C GLY A 6 5.36 -0.52 -13.74
N ALA A 7 4.59 0.49 -13.34
CA ALA A 7 3.94 0.51 -12.03
C ALA A 7 2.73 -0.43 -12.00
N THR A 8 2.65 -1.26 -10.95
CA THR A 8 1.49 -2.13 -10.67
C THR A 8 0.52 -1.54 -9.65
N VAL A 9 0.99 -0.60 -8.83
CA VAL A 9 0.22 0.15 -7.83
C VAL A 9 0.64 1.62 -7.88
N VAL A 10 -0.30 2.53 -7.65
CA VAL A 10 -0.03 3.97 -7.55
C VAL A 10 -0.63 4.53 -6.26
N GLY A 11 0.03 5.53 -5.69
CA GLY A 11 -0.38 6.18 -4.46
C GLY A 11 0.35 7.50 -4.25
N MET A 12 -0.01 8.22 -3.20
CA MET A 12 0.52 9.54 -2.88
C MET A 12 1.53 9.53 -1.71
N THR A 13 1.91 8.36 -1.22
CA THR A 13 2.81 8.15 -0.07
C THR A 13 3.81 7.01 -0.33
N GLY A 14 4.78 6.83 0.56
CA GLY A 14 5.74 5.71 0.57
C GLY A 14 7.08 6.00 -0.11
N CYS A 15 7.10 6.74 -1.23
CA CYS A 15 8.32 7.04 -1.97
C CYS A 15 9.31 7.96 -1.19
N PRO A 16 8.87 9.08 -0.59
CA PRO A 16 9.73 9.86 0.29
C PRO A 16 10.24 9.06 1.51
N GLU A 17 9.37 8.26 2.13
CA GLU A 17 9.66 7.55 3.38
C GLU A 17 10.65 6.41 3.17
N VAL A 18 10.53 5.63 2.09
CA VAL A 18 11.49 4.55 1.78
C VAL A 18 12.87 5.11 1.44
N SER A 19 12.92 6.28 0.80
CA SER A 19 14.17 6.97 0.49
C SER A 19 14.89 7.39 1.77
N LEU A 20 14.17 8.02 2.71
CA LEU A 20 14.72 8.41 4.02
C LEU A 20 15.13 7.20 4.87
N ALA A 21 14.33 6.12 4.87
CA ALA A 21 14.69 4.89 5.59
C ALA A 21 15.99 4.29 5.05
N ARG A 22 16.19 4.33 3.73
CA ARG A 22 17.42 3.87 3.08
C ARG A 22 18.62 4.74 3.47
N GLU A 23 18.46 6.05 3.51
CA GLU A 23 19.50 6.99 3.95
C GLU A 23 19.93 6.75 5.40
N LEU A 24 18.97 6.43 6.29
CA LEU A 24 19.23 6.16 7.70
C LEU A 24 19.67 4.71 7.99
N GLY A 25 19.74 3.83 6.98
CA GLY A 25 20.08 2.43 7.18
C GLY A 25 19.01 1.62 7.95
N ILE A 26 17.76 2.08 7.94
CA ILE A 26 16.64 1.45 8.62
C ILE A 26 15.99 0.41 7.69
N ALA A 27 15.76 -0.80 8.21
CA ALA A 27 15.00 -1.81 7.49
C ALA A 27 13.56 -1.31 7.25
N TYR A 28 13.10 -1.37 6.00
CA TYR A 28 11.79 -0.85 5.59
C TYR A 28 11.00 -1.91 4.84
N ALA A 29 9.71 -2.03 5.17
CA ALA A 29 8.73 -2.81 4.44
C ALA A 29 7.40 -2.04 4.40
N SER A 30 6.67 -2.15 3.28
CA SER A 30 5.38 -1.48 3.09
C SER A 30 4.32 -2.47 2.61
N ILE A 31 3.08 -2.29 3.07
CA ILE A 31 1.90 -2.99 2.57
C ILE A 31 0.96 -1.93 1.97
N ALA A 32 0.66 -2.06 0.68
CA ALA A 32 -0.28 -1.17 0.00
C ALA A 32 -1.66 -1.86 -0.12
N LEU A 33 -2.71 -1.24 0.41
CA LEU A 33 -4.09 -1.63 0.15
C LEU A 33 -4.53 -1.05 -1.20
N VAL A 34 -4.91 -1.92 -2.13
CA VAL A 34 -5.55 -1.48 -3.38
C VAL A 34 -7.02 -1.20 -3.09
N VAL A 35 -7.39 0.09 -3.10
CA VAL A 35 -8.74 0.56 -2.76
C VAL A 35 -9.60 0.82 -4.00
N ASN A 36 -8.98 0.96 -5.18
CA ASN A 36 -9.65 1.14 -6.45
C ASN A 36 -8.69 0.83 -7.62
N PRO A 37 -9.21 0.55 -8.83
CA PRO A 37 -8.43 0.63 -10.06
C PRO A 37 -7.91 2.05 -10.29
N ALA A 38 -6.67 2.19 -10.76
CA ALA A 38 -6.10 3.49 -11.07
C ALA A 38 -6.91 4.23 -12.16
N ALA A 39 -6.82 5.57 -12.17
CA ALA A 39 -7.52 6.39 -13.15
C ALA A 39 -7.23 5.92 -14.59
N GLY A 40 -8.30 5.71 -15.37
CA GLY A 40 -8.24 5.19 -16.74
C GLY A 40 -8.15 3.67 -16.86
N LEU A 41 -8.23 2.91 -15.76
CA LEU A 41 -8.33 1.44 -15.77
C LEU A 41 -9.76 0.92 -15.57
N SER A 42 -10.73 1.81 -15.35
CA SER A 42 -12.16 1.50 -15.18
C SER A 42 -12.99 2.69 -15.68
N GLU A 43 -14.23 2.41 -16.10
CA GLU A 43 -15.24 3.43 -16.42
C GLU A 43 -16.00 3.93 -15.18
N ALA A 44 -15.84 3.26 -14.03
CA ALA A 44 -16.46 3.67 -12.77
C ALA A 44 -15.82 4.95 -12.20
N GLU A 45 -16.65 5.85 -11.68
CA GLU A 45 -16.19 7.02 -10.93
C GLU A 45 -15.48 6.58 -9.65
N ILE A 46 -14.37 7.23 -9.32
CA ILE A 46 -13.64 6.97 -8.07
C ILE A 46 -14.26 7.83 -6.98
N THR A 47 -14.99 7.21 -6.05
CA THR A 47 -15.65 7.91 -4.95
C THR A 47 -14.97 7.65 -3.60
N MET A 48 -15.03 8.62 -2.69
CA MET A 48 -14.48 8.47 -1.34
C MET A 48 -15.21 7.41 -0.52
N ASP A 49 -16.51 7.22 -0.76
CA ASP A 49 -17.31 6.21 -0.05
C ASP A 49 -16.86 4.79 -0.41
N GLU A 50 -16.58 4.52 -1.69
CA GLU A 50 -16.05 3.22 -2.13
C GLU A 50 -14.63 2.99 -1.63
N ILE A 51 -13.78 4.03 -1.65
CA ILE A 51 -12.43 3.98 -1.08
C ILE A 51 -12.50 3.61 0.41
N ASN A 52 -13.33 4.31 1.19
CA ASN A 52 -13.49 4.05 2.62
C ASN A 52 -14.01 2.64 2.88
N LYS A 53 -14.98 2.16 2.08
CA LYS A 53 -15.48 0.78 2.18
C LYS A 53 -14.38 -0.25 1.91
N ALA A 54 -13.56 -0.04 0.89
CA ALA A 54 -12.44 -0.92 0.57
C ALA A 54 -11.37 -0.91 1.68
N LEU A 55 -11.09 0.25 2.27
CA LEU A 55 -10.19 0.40 3.41
C LEU A 55 -10.67 -0.39 4.63
N GLU A 56 -11.95 -0.27 5.01
CA GLU A 56 -12.51 -1.01 6.15
C GLU A 56 -12.39 -2.52 5.96
N VAL A 57 -12.66 -3.02 4.75
CA VAL A 57 -12.50 -4.45 4.43
C VAL A 57 -11.03 -4.88 4.47
N GLY A 58 -10.13 -4.09 3.89
CA GLY A 58 -8.72 -4.43 3.78
C GLY A 58 -7.93 -4.30 5.08
N LYS A 59 -8.32 -3.36 5.96
CA LYS A 59 -7.59 -3.03 7.20
C LYS A 59 -7.38 -4.24 8.08
N SER A 60 -8.43 -5.04 8.29
CA SER A 60 -8.35 -6.27 9.10
C SER A 60 -7.34 -7.29 8.55
N LYS A 61 -7.20 -7.38 7.22
CA LYS A 61 -6.24 -8.27 6.56
C LYS A 61 -4.82 -7.76 6.70
N ALA A 62 -4.60 -6.46 6.50
CA ALA A 62 -3.28 -5.84 6.69
C ALA A 62 -2.78 -6.01 8.12
N LEU A 63 -3.64 -5.77 9.12
CA LEU A 63 -3.28 -5.97 10.53
C LEU A 63 -2.86 -7.41 10.82
N LYS A 64 -3.60 -8.40 10.29
CA LYS A 64 -3.22 -9.82 10.43
C LYS A 64 -1.84 -10.13 9.81
N VAL A 65 -1.53 -9.55 8.65
CA VAL A 65 -0.21 -9.73 8.02
C VAL A 65 0.89 -9.09 8.88
N ILE A 66 0.65 -7.89 9.40
CA ILE A 66 1.61 -7.19 10.28
C ILE A 66 1.83 -7.98 11.57
N GLU A 67 0.76 -8.47 12.22
CA GLU A 67 0.86 -9.33 13.40
C GLU A 67 1.66 -10.60 13.14
N GLY A 68 1.46 -11.24 11.97
CA GLY A 68 2.24 -12.40 11.56
C GLY A 68 3.71 -12.04 11.33
N ALA A 69 3.98 -10.95 10.62
CA ALA A 69 5.33 -10.47 10.35
C ALA A 69 6.09 -10.13 11.64
N LEU A 70 5.44 -9.47 12.60
CA LEU A 70 6.03 -9.14 13.90
C LEU A 70 6.49 -10.39 14.66
N LYS A 71 5.74 -11.48 14.61
CA LYS A 71 6.15 -12.76 15.26
C LYS A 71 7.39 -13.37 14.63
N VAL A 72 7.55 -13.22 13.31
CA VAL A 72 8.72 -13.76 12.59
C VAL A 72 9.93 -12.85 12.78
N LEU A 73 9.74 -11.54 12.70
CA LEU A 73 10.81 -10.54 12.80
C LEU A 73 11.27 -10.31 14.25
N ALA A 74 10.44 -10.55 15.25
CA ALA A 74 10.86 -10.46 16.66
C ALA A 74 11.76 -11.64 17.10
N LEU A 75 11.92 -12.66 16.26
CA LEU A 75 12.79 -13.81 16.50
C LEU A 75 14.17 -13.67 15.84
N THR A 76 14.39 -12.59 15.08
CA THR A 76 15.66 -12.22 14.44
C THR A 76 16.30 -11.05 15.16
#